data_AF-A0A838R3E1-F1
#
_entry.id   AF-A0A838R3E1-F1
#
_cell.length_a   1.000
_cell.length_b   1.000
_cell.length_c   1.000
_cell.angle_alpha   90.00
_cell.angle_beta   90.00
_cell.angle_gamma   90.00
#
_symmetry.space_group_name_H-M   'P 1'
#
loop_
_entity.id
_entity.type
_entity.pdbx_description
1 polymer ?
#
loop_
_entity_poly.entity_id
_entity_poly.type
_entity_poly.pdbx_seq_one_letter_code
_entity_poly.pdbx_strand_id
1 'polypeptide(L)'
;MEIVEGEMHDPLTATYQTLELARLNDALTECGVSDSELRRRVCETYFFHSGYFLDGCWFAEDGLRYRPGIYFAEIDDQDKRTGKVHMPDPNIGTMFHEYAHGAAAWLYDDHAEDVSKIEVGDATGNA
;
A
#
# COMPACT_ATOMS: atom_id res chain seq x y z
N MET A 1 11.16 -16.38 12.19
CA MET A 1 10.14 -15.52 11.60
C MET A 1 8.87 -15.71 12.42
N GLU A 2 8.50 -14.68 13.17
CA GLU A 2 7.25 -14.63 13.94
C GLU A 2 6.16 -14.06 13.03
N ILE A 3 4.95 -14.61 13.07
CA ILE A 3 3.79 -14.11 12.33
C ILE A 3 2.80 -13.57 13.35
N VAL A 4 2.35 -12.33 13.17
CA VAL A 4 1.38 -11.67 14.03
C VAL A 4 0.26 -11.07 13.18
N GLU A 5 -0.96 -11.19 13.67
CA GLU A 5 -2.18 -10.78 12.98
C GLU A 5 -2.75 -9.48 13.60
N GLY A 6 -3.37 -8.64 12.78
CA GLY A 6 -4.25 -7.57 13.25
C GLY A 6 -3.57 -6.23 13.53
N GLU A 7 -3.20 -5.95 14.78
CA GLU A 7 -3.07 -4.55 15.28
C GLU A 7 -2.14 -3.63 14.48
N MET A 8 -1.00 -4.13 14.00
CA MET A 8 -0.05 -3.31 13.25
C MET A 8 -0.31 -3.31 11.74
N HIS A 9 -1.13 -4.23 11.23
CA HIS A 9 -1.35 -4.37 9.80
C HIS A 9 -2.10 -3.17 9.20
N ASP A 10 -3.13 -2.68 9.90
CA ASP A 10 -3.96 -1.54 9.48
C ASP A 10 -3.14 -0.24 9.29
N PRO A 11 -2.36 0.25 10.30
CA PRO A 11 -1.57 1.47 10.12
C PRO A 11 -0.45 1.30 9.07
N LEU A 12 0.12 0.10 8.94
CA LEU A 12 1.10 -0.20 7.89
C LEU A 12 0.45 -0.16 6.51
N THR A 13 -0.78 -0.67 6.39
CA THR A 13 -1.58 -0.63 5.16
C THR A 13 -1.85 0.81 4.72
N ALA A 14 -2.27 1.68 5.64
CA ALA A 14 -2.51 3.08 5.33
C ALA A 14 -1.23 3.78 4.84
N THR A 15 -0.10 3.55 5.52
CA THR A 15 1.20 4.13 5.15
C THR A 15 1.66 3.63 3.77
N TYR A 16 1.58 2.31 3.55
CA TYR A 16 1.95 1.69 2.28
C TYR A 16 1.08 2.19 1.12
N GLN A 17 -0.23 2.32 1.33
CA GLN A 17 -1.13 2.83 0.30
C GLN A 17 -0.79 4.27 -0.10
N THR A 18 -0.43 5.13 0.86
CA THR A 18 0.05 6.49 0.56
C THR A 18 1.30 6.48 -0.32
N LEU A 19 2.27 5.59 -0.02
CA LEU A 19 3.49 5.44 -0.82
C LEU A 19 3.19 4.94 -2.24
N GLU A 20 2.34 3.93 -2.39
CA GLU A 20 1.94 3.41 -3.71
C GLU A 20 1.13 4.44 -4.51
N LEU A 21 0.31 5.25 -3.83
CA LEU A 21 -0.44 6.33 -4.46
C LEU A 21 0.49 7.42 -5.00
N ALA A 22 1.52 7.81 -4.24
CA ALA A 22 2.54 8.73 -4.70
C ALA A 22 3.33 8.17 -5.89
N ARG A 23 3.72 6.88 -5.85
CA ARG A 23 4.37 6.22 -6.99
C ARG A 23 3.52 6.23 -8.26
N LEU A 24 2.21 6.01 -8.13
CA LEU A 24 1.30 6.11 -9.26
C LEU A 24 1.21 7.56 -9.77
N ASN A 25 1.15 8.55 -8.88
CA ASN A 25 1.18 9.97 -9.26
C ASN A 25 2.47 10.35 -10.03
N ASP A 26 3.63 9.87 -9.57
CA ASP A 26 4.92 10.08 -10.22
C ASP A 26 4.92 9.44 -11.61
N ALA A 27 4.49 8.18 -11.72
CA ALA A 27 4.40 7.49 -13.00
C ALA A 27 3.46 8.20 -14.00
N LEU A 28 2.34 8.76 -13.52
CA LEU A 28 1.43 9.56 -14.36
C LEU A 28 2.10 10.86 -14.83
N THR A 29 2.88 11.51 -13.96
CA THR A 29 3.65 12.71 -14.30
C THR A 29 4.71 12.41 -15.35
N GLU A 30 5.46 11.31 -15.19
CA GLU A 30 6.44 10.82 -16.17
C GLU A 30 5.79 10.48 -17.52
N CYS A 31 4.55 9.98 -17.51
CA CYS A 31 3.76 9.75 -18.71
C CYS A 31 3.17 11.03 -19.33
N GLY A 32 3.44 12.20 -18.76
CA GLY A 32 3.01 13.50 -19.29
C GLY A 32 1.61 13.94 -18.85
N VAL A 33 1.01 13.32 -17.84
CA VAL A 33 -0.28 13.75 -17.28
C VAL A 33 -0.04 14.94 -16.34
N SER A 34 -0.04 16.17 -16.88
CA SER A 34 0.28 17.37 -16.10
C SER A 34 -0.84 17.88 -15.19
N ASP A 35 -2.08 17.48 -15.43
CA ASP A 35 -3.25 17.89 -14.65
C ASP A 35 -3.33 17.14 -13.31
N SER A 36 -3.11 17.86 -12.21
CA SER A 36 -3.12 17.32 -10.84
C SER A 36 -4.51 16.81 -10.41
N GLU A 37 -5.59 17.48 -10.81
CA GLU A 37 -6.95 17.01 -10.49
C GLU A 37 -7.25 15.69 -11.21
N LEU A 38 -6.80 15.55 -12.46
CA LEU A 38 -6.90 14.31 -13.20
C LEU A 38 -6.05 13.20 -12.56
N ARG A 39 -4.80 13.48 -12.18
CA ARG A 39 -3.94 12.50 -11.49
C ARG A 39 -4.55 12.03 -10.17
N ARG A 40 -5.07 12.97 -9.35
CA ARG A 40 -5.80 12.66 -8.12
C ARG A 40 -6.95 11.70 -8.37
N ARG A 41 -7.81 12.04 -9.35
CA ARG A 41 -8.96 11.20 -9.69
C ARG A 41 -8.54 9.81 -10.16
N VAL A 42 -7.48 9.69 -10.97
CA VAL A 42 -6.96 8.40 -11.41
C VAL A 42 -6.45 7.59 -10.21
N CYS A 43 -5.67 8.20 -9.33
CA CYS A 43 -5.15 7.59 -8.12
C CYS A 43 -6.27 7.09 -7.21
N GLU A 44 -7.21 7.97 -6.83
CA GLU A 44 -8.36 7.60 -5.99
C GLU A 44 -9.18 6.47 -6.59
N THR A 45 -9.50 6.56 -7.89
CA THR A 45 -10.29 5.55 -8.60
C THR A 45 -9.56 4.20 -8.61
N TYR A 46 -8.27 4.20 -8.93
CA TYR A 46 -7.47 2.98 -8.99
C TYR A 46 -7.36 2.31 -7.62
N PHE A 47 -6.98 3.05 -6.58
CA PHE A 47 -6.80 2.50 -5.24
C PHE A 47 -8.11 2.06 -4.59
N PHE A 48 -9.22 2.75 -4.86
CA PHE A 48 -10.54 2.31 -4.42
C PHE A 48 -10.90 0.95 -5.05
N HIS A 49 -10.81 0.81 -6.38
CA HIS A 49 -11.12 -0.46 -7.05
C HIS A 49 -10.14 -1.58 -6.70
N SER A 50 -8.85 -1.28 -6.60
CA SER A 50 -7.83 -2.24 -6.16
C SER A 50 -8.10 -2.69 -4.73
N GLY A 51 -8.50 -1.78 -3.84
CA GLY A 51 -8.86 -2.10 -2.46
C GLY A 51 -10.05 -3.03 -2.37
N TYR A 52 -11.12 -2.76 -3.11
CA TYR A 52 -12.27 -3.68 -3.16
C TYR A 52 -11.88 -5.10 -3.60
N PHE A 53 -10.95 -5.21 -4.55
CA PHE A 53 -10.46 -6.51 -4.99
C PHE A 53 -9.63 -7.21 -3.90
N LEU A 54 -8.72 -6.49 -3.23
CA LEU A 54 -7.94 -7.02 -2.11
C LEU A 54 -8.83 -7.46 -0.94
N ASP A 55 -9.85 -6.66 -0.64
CA ASP A 55 -10.67 -6.84 0.56
C ASP A 55 -11.74 -7.91 0.36
N GLY A 56 -12.30 -8.07 -0.84
CA GLY A 56 -13.48 -8.92 -1.03
C GLY A 56 -13.33 -10.06 -2.03
N CYS A 57 -12.32 -10.02 -2.91
CA CYS A 57 -12.26 -10.96 -4.02
C CYS A 57 -11.38 -12.18 -3.73
N TRP A 58 -11.58 -13.22 -4.53
CA TRP A 58 -10.73 -14.40 -4.59
C TRP A 58 -10.57 -14.82 -6.05
N PHE A 59 -9.50 -15.53 -6.33
CA PHE A 59 -9.26 -16.16 -7.63
C PHE A 59 -8.97 -17.65 -7.43
N ALA A 60 -9.09 -18.44 -8.49
CA ALA A 60 -8.81 -19.87 -8.45
C ALA A 60 -7.59 -20.22 -9.30
N GLU A 61 -6.74 -21.10 -8.78
CA GLU A 61 -5.55 -21.64 -9.45
C GLU A 61 -5.33 -23.08 -8.97
N ASP A 62 -5.01 -24.01 -9.88
CA ASP A 62 -4.78 -25.43 -9.56
C ASP A 62 -5.87 -26.09 -8.67
N GLY A 63 -7.14 -25.73 -8.92
CA GLY A 63 -8.28 -26.28 -8.19
C GLY A 63 -8.46 -25.75 -6.75
N LEU A 64 -7.63 -24.79 -6.34
CA LEU A 64 -7.73 -24.10 -5.05
C LEU A 64 -8.20 -22.65 -5.24
N ARG A 65 -8.69 -22.04 -4.15
CA ARG A 65 -9.10 -20.63 -4.12
C ARG A 65 -8.17 -19.83 -3.23
N TYR A 66 -7.80 -18.65 -3.70
CA TYR A 66 -6.87 -17.75 -3.03
C TYR A 66 -7.52 -16.38 -2.88
N ARG A 67 -7.44 -15.83 -1.67
CA ARG A 67 -7.72 -14.41 -1.42
C ARG A 67 -6.37 -13.68 -1.54
N PRO A 68 -6.27 -12.63 -2.37
CA PRO A 68 -5.06 -11.81 -2.39
C PRO A 68 -4.92 -11.10 -1.03
N GLY A 69 -3.69 -10.80 -0.65
CA GLY A 69 -3.40 -10.09 0.59
C GLY A 69 -2.03 -9.46 0.54
N ILE A 70 -1.86 -8.41 1.32
CA ILE A 70 -0.57 -7.76 1.58
C ILE A 70 -0.12 -8.09 3.00
N TYR A 71 1.17 -8.29 3.17
CA TYR A 71 1.79 -8.49 4.47
C TYR A 71 3.02 -7.61 4.57
N PHE A 72 3.41 -7.27 5.79
CA PHE A 72 4.55 -6.39 6.05
C PHE A 72 5.56 -7.12 6.92
N ALA A 73 6.81 -7.14 6.50
CA ALA A 73 7.89 -7.70 7.31
C ALA A 73 8.72 -6.57 7.90
N GLU A 74 9.05 -6.66 9.19
CA GLU A 74 10.06 -5.82 9.82
C GLU A 74 11.41 -6.08 9.15
N ILE A 75 12.20 -5.02 8.96
CA ILE A 75 13.56 -5.09 8.43
C ILE A 75 14.51 -4.75 9.57
N ASP A 76 15.47 -5.63 9.85
CA ASP A 76 16.55 -5.33 10.78
C ASP A 76 17.52 -4.30 10.17
N ASP A 77 17.81 -3.22 10.89
CA ASP A 77 18.64 -2.14 10.36
C ASP A 77 20.12 -2.52 10.16
N GLN A 78 20.61 -3.54 10.87
CA GLN A 78 22.01 -3.95 10.83
C GLN A 78 22.29 -4.94 9.70
N ASP A 79 21.42 -5.94 9.51
CA ASP A 79 21.65 -7.01 8.52
C ASP A 79 20.57 -7.14 7.44
N LYS A 80 19.57 -6.24 7.45
CA LYS A 80 18.46 -6.16 6.48
C LYS A 80 17.64 -7.44 6.38
N ARG A 81 17.73 -8.34 7.37
CA ARG A 81 16.91 -9.55 7.40
C ARG A 81 15.47 -9.23 7.79
N THR A 82 14.55 -9.98 7.21
CA THR A 82 13.14 -9.93 7.56
C THR A 82 12.90 -10.56 8.93
N GLY A 83 12.38 -9.78 9.87
CA GLY A 83 12.07 -10.18 11.22
C GLY A 83 10.65 -10.73 11.38
N LYS A 84 9.81 -9.97 12.09
CA LYS A 84 8.40 -10.26 12.33
C LYS A 84 7.55 -9.91 11.11
N VAL A 85 6.56 -10.73 10.80
CA VAL A 85 5.60 -10.52 9.71
C VAL A 85 4.25 -10.14 10.29
N HIS A 86 3.74 -9.00 9.86
CA HIS A 86 2.43 -8.46 10.19
C HIS A 86 1.45 -8.85 9.07
N MET A 87 0.49 -9.70 9.41
CA MET A 87 -0.58 -10.21 8.54
C MET A 87 -1.91 -9.49 8.87
N PRO A 88 -2.82 -9.39 7.90
CA PRO A 88 -4.18 -8.93 8.18
C PRO A 88 -4.87 -9.90 9.14
N ASP A 89 -5.84 -9.40 9.91
CA ASP A 89 -6.71 -10.26 10.73
C ASP A 89 -7.42 -11.26 9.79
N PRO A 90 -7.37 -12.57 10.03
CA PRO A 90 -7.93 -13.56 9.10
C PRO A 90 -9.48 -13.51 9.01
N ASN A 91 -10.15 -12.95 10.02
CA ASN A 91 -11.61 -12.82 10.05
C ASN A 91 -12.11 -11.55 9.36
N ILE A 92 -11.29 -10.49 9.39
CA ILE A 92 -11.62 -9.20 8.77
C ILE A 92 -11.02 -9.15 7.35
N GLY A 93 -9.75 -9.52 7.24
CA GLY A 93 -8.90 -9.41 6.07
C GLY A 93 -8.26 -8.03 5.97
N THR A 94 -8.01 -7.58 4.74
CA THR A 94 -7.53 -6.24 4.48
C THR A 94 -8.70 -5.24 4.46
N MET A 95 -8.46 -4.02 4.92
CA MET A 95 -9.39 -2.88 4.83
C MET A 95 -8.85 -1.83 3.84
N PHE A 96 -8.22 -2.29 2.76
CA PHE A 96 -7.44 -1.44 1.85
C PHE A 96 -8.30 -0.36 1.18
N HIS A 97 -9.55 -0.65 0.83
CA HIS A 97 -10.46 0.33 0.22
C HIS A 97 -10.80 1.50 1.16
N GLU A 98 -10.79 1.29 2.48
CA GLU A 98 -11.15 2.33 3.45
C GLU A 98 -10.11 3.45 3.50
N TYR A 99 -8.85 3.13 3.23
CA TYR A 99 -7.76 4.09 3.29
C TYR A 99 -7.61 4.92 2.02
N ALA A 100 -8.21 4.52 0.89
CA ALA A 100 -7.92 5.09 -0.43
C ALA A 100 -8.14 6.61 -0.48
N HIS A 101 -9.26 7.08 0.09
CA HIS A 101 -9.55 8.51 0.17
C HIS A 101 -8.64 9.23 1.18
N GLY A 102 -8.29 8.59 2.29
CA GLY A 102 -7.38 9.15 3.29
C GLY A 102 -5.97 9.32 2.74
N ALA A 103 -5.46 8.34 2.01
CA ALA A 103 -4.16 8.39 1.35
C ALA A 103 -4.10 9.50 0.29
N ALA A 104 -5.17 9.66 -0.50
CA ALA A 104 -5.26 10.73 -1.49
C ALA A 104 -5.32 12.12 -0.84
N ALA A 105 -6.16 12.30 0.19
CA ALA A 105 -6.23 13.55 0.93
C ALA A 105 -4.89 13.90 1.57
N TRP A 106 -4.23 12.93 2.19
CA TRP A 106 -2.90 13.13 2.78
C TRP A 106 -1.89 13.62 1.72
N LEU A 107 -1.87 13.01 0.53
CA LEU A 107 -0.90 13.36 -0.50
C LEU A 107 -1.20 14.72 -1.15
N TYR A 108 -2.42 14.91 -1.66
CA TYR A 108 -2.76 16.09 -2.47
C TYR A 108 -3.11 17.31 -1.62
N ASP A 109 -3.86 17.12 -0.53
CA ASP A 109 -4.40 18.22 0.27
C ASP A 109 -3.41 18.65 1.37
N ASP A 110 -2.82 17.69 2.08
CA ASP A 110 -1.99 17.99 3.25
C ASP A 110 -0.49 18.16 2.92
N HIS A 111 -0.02 17.55 1.82
CA HIS A 111 1.41 17.45 1.51
C HIS A 111 1.80 17.88 0.10
N ALA A 112 0.87 18.42 -0.70
CA ALA A 112 1.15 18.96 -2.03
C ALA A 112 1.99 18.02 -2.93
N GLU A 113 1.60 16.74 -2.97
CA GLU A 113 2.27 15.67 -3.73
C GLU A 113 3.65 15.25 -3.21
N ASP A 114 4.03 15.65 -1.99
CA ASP A 114 5.31 15.30 -1.36
C ASP A 114 5.19 14.23 -0.26
N VAL A 115 5.82 13.07 -0.47
CA VAL A 115 5.88 11.98 0.52
C VAL A 115 7.15 11.99 1.39
N SER A 116 7.99 13.02 1.32
CA SER A 116 9.28 13.09 2.03
C SER A 116 9.20 12.95 3.56
N LYS A 117 8.00 13.10 4.14
CA LYS A 117 7.75 12.85 5.57
C LYS A 117 7.69 11.37 5.94
N ILE A 118 7.54 10.47 4.96
CA ILE A 118 7.57 9.02 5.15
C ILE A 118 8.97 8.54 4.78
N GLU A 119 9.69 7.99 5.75
CA GLU A 119 11.01 7.41 5.51
C GLU A 119 10.88 6.13 4.67
N VAL A 120 11.64 6.06 3.59
CA VAL A 120 11.76 4.86 2.73
C VAL A 120 13.24 4.53 2.51
N GLY A 121 13.54 3.25 2.37
CA GLY A 121 14.90 2.77 2.14
C GLY A 121 14.93 1.51 1.29
N ASP A 122 16.13 1.13 0.86
CA ASP A 122 16.35 -0.11 0.12
C ASP A 122 16.70 -1.27 1.06
N ALA A 123 15.88 -2.33 1.00
CA ALA A 123 16.08 -3.57 1.74
C ALA A 123 17.13 -4.49 1.10
N THR A 124 17.52 -4.25 -0.15
CA THR A 124 18.45 -5.08 -0.94
C THR A 124 19.91 -4.62 -0.86
N GLY A 125 20.17 -3.41 -0.34
CA GLY A 125 21.50 -2.85 -0.18
C GLY A 125 22.17 -2.38 -1.49
N ASN A 126 21.42 -2.25 -2.58
CA ASN A 126 21.89 -1.68 -3.83
C ASN A 126 21.54 -0.19 -3.87
N ALA A 127 22.52 0.65 -3.54
CA ALA A 127 22.49 2.07 -3.82
C ALA A 127 22.47 2.37 -5.33
#